data_AF-A0A966NWR7-F1
#
_entry.id   AF-A0A966NWR7-F1
#
_cell.length_a   1.000
_cell.length_b   1.000
_cell.length_c   1.000
_cell.angle_alpha   90.00
_cell.angle_beta   90.00
_cell.angle_gamma   90.00
#
_symmetry.space_group_name_H-M   'P 1'
#
loop_
_entity.id
_entity.type
_entity.pdbx_description
1 polymer ?
#
loop_
_entity_poly.entity_id
_entity_poly.type
_entity_poly.pdbx_seq_one_letter_code
_entity_poly.pdbx_strand_id
1 'polypeptide(L)'
;MADARSGDALASGEEMHSFAQALYPICRSLTGDGVRKTLGLIKQILPELVIREVPTGTVAFDWTVPDEWNIRTAYIEDPGGRRIVDFAHHNLHVVGYSTPVDVTIDLEELQQHLHSLPDKPDVIPYVTSYYKRDWGFCLPHRLRETLAAGQYKVVIDADLKPGSLTYGELLIPGKSNDEVLFSTYVCHPSMANNELSGPVIATYLAKWITKINRNYTYRFVFVPETIGTVVYLSNLLNHLKKHVRAGFVLTCCGDEGRFSFMPSRTGQTYADKVARRVLAQHAPDFIEYSFLQRGSDERQY
;
A
#
# COMPACT_ATOMS: atom_id res chain seq x y z
N MET A 1 -20.86 -3.28 33.63
CA MET A 1 -21.07 -3.56 32.19
C MET A 1 -19.72 -3.75 31.51
N ALA A 2 -18.94 -4.70 31.98
CA ALA A 2 -17.81 -5.24 31.23
C ALA A 2 -18.36 -6.34 30.30
N ASP A 3 -17.69 -6.54 29.17
CA ASP A 3 -17.55 -7.87 28.55
C ASP A 3 -18.66 -8.43 27.63
N ALA A 4 -19.33 -7.58 26.84
CA ALA A 4 -20.01 -8.04 25.61
C ALA A 4 -19.45 -7.40 24.33
N ARG A 5 -18.79 -6.24 24.43
CA ARG A 5 -18.14 -5.55 23.28
C ARG A 5 -16.73 -6.06 22.99
N SER A 6 -16.10 -6.76 23.94
CA SER A 6 -14.74 -7.30 23.86
C SER A 6 -14.67 -8.57 23.00
N GLY A 7 -15.65 -9.48 23.13
CA GLY A 7 -15.73 -10.71 22.34
C GLY A 7 -15.91 -10.45 20.85
N ASP A 8 -16.84 -9.56 20.47
CA ASP A 8 -17.06 -9.18 19.07
C ASP A 8 -15.87 -8.41 18.46
N ALA A 9 -15.16 -7.62 19.28
CA ALA A 9 -13.96 -6.91 18.84
C ALA A 9 -12.76 -7.85 18.63
N LEU A 10 -12.56 -8.83 19.51
CA LEU A 10 -11.53 -9.86 19.38
C LEU A 10 -11.76 -10.74 18.14
N ALA A 11 -13.01 -11.19 17.92
CA ALA A 11 -13.38 -11.94 16.72
C ALA A 11 -13.14 -11.14 15.42
N SER A 12 -13.42 -9.82 15.46
CA SER A 12 -13.13 -8.94 14.31
C SER A 12 -11.61 -8.77 14.07
N GLY A 13 -10.81 -8.75 15.13
CA GLY A 13 -9.35 -8.68 15.05
C GLY A 13 -8.73 -9.92 14.40
N GLU A 14 -9.20 -11.11 14.77
CA GLU A 14 -8.75 -12.38 14.17
C GLU A 14 -9.13 -12.49 12.69
N GLU A 15 -10.35 -12.09 12.31
CA GLU A 15 -10.78 -12.01 10.91
C GLU A 15 -9.88 -11.07 10.08
N MET A 16 -9.58 -9.88 10.63
CA MET A 16 -8.72 -8.90 10.00
C MET A 16 -7.28 -9.42 9.84
N HIS A 17 -6.72 -10.04 10.88
CA HIS A 17 -5.38 -10.62 10.82
C HIS A 17 -5.29 -11.78 9.81
N SER A 18 -6.30 -12.65 9.78
CA SER A 18 -6.38 -13.75 8.80
C SER A 18 -6.44 -13.22 7.37
N PHE A 19 -7.18 -12.13 7.15
CA PHE A 19 -7.23 -11.47 5.85
C PHE A 19 -5.88 -10.82 5.49
N ALA A 20 -5.21 -10.18 6.44
CA ALA A 20 -3.86 -9.65 6.25
C ALA A 20 -2.87 -10.74 5.83
N GLN A 21 -2.93 -11.93 6.46
CA GLN A 21 -2.11 -13.08 6.08
C GLN A 21 -2.37 -13.55 4.65
N ALA A 22 -3.63 -13.56 4.20
CA ALA A 22 -3.98 -13.90 2.82
C ALA A 22 -3.46 -12.88 1.79
N LEU A 23 -3.43 -11.59 2.16
CA LEU A 23 -2.88 -10.52 1.33
C LEU A 23 -1.35 -10.44 1.37
N TYR A 24 -0.72 -10.87 2.46
CA TYR A 24 0.70 -10.72 2.71
C TYR A 24 1.60 -11.20 1.57
N PRO A 25 1.47 -12.43 1.01
CA PRO A 25 2.39 -12.93 -0.01
C PRO A 25 2.22 -12.27 -1.39
N ILE A 26 1.17 -11.49 -1.62
CA ILE A 26 0.90 -10.89 -2.93
C ILE A 26 1.89 -9.74 -3.19
N CYS A 27 2.66 -9.85 -4.28
CA CYS A 27 3.57 -8.80 -4.73
C CYS A 27 2.78 -7.66 -5.40
N ARG A 28 2.38 -6.67 -4.59
CA ARG A 28 1.80 -5.41 -5.07
C ARG A 28 2.89 -4.43 -5.50
N SER A 29 2.49 -3.46 -6.32
CA SER A 29 3.29 -2.34 -6.82
C SER A 29 2.34 -1.19 -7.19
N LEU A 30 2.79 -0.16 -7.90
CA LEU A 30 1.87 0.89 -8.40
C LEU A 30 0.79 0.34 -9.34
N THR A 31 1.07 -0.75 -10.04
CA THR A 31 0.18 -1.38 -11.04
C THR A 31 0.36 -2.90 -10.99
N GLY A 32 -0.33 -3.61 -11.88
CA GLY A 32 -0.11 -5.03 -12.12
C GLY A 32 -1.06 -5.97 -11.37
N ASP A 33 -0.89 -7.26 -11.64
CA ASP A 33 -1.78 -8.33 -11.21
C ASP A 33 -1.80 -8.50 -9.68
N GLY A 34 -0.76 -8.09 -8.98
CA GLY A 34 -0.75 -8.06 -7.52
C GLY A 34 -1.80 -7.12 -6.94
N VAL A 35 -1.99 -5.94 -7.56
CA VAL A 35 -3.05 -4.99 -7.18
C VAL A 35 -4.41 -5.57 -7.52
N ARG A 36 -4.59 -6.10 -8.73
CA ARG A 36 -5.85 -6.73 -9.17
C ARG A 36 -6.27 -7.89 -8.25
N LYS A 37 -5.33 -8.77 -7.90
CA LYS A 37 -5.57 -9.88 -6.97
C LYS A 37 -5.98 -9.39 -5.59
N THR A 38 -5.30 -8.37 -5.07
CA THR A 38 -5.61 -7.76 -3.77
C THR A 38 -7.03 -7.16 -3.77
N LEU A 39 -7.37 -6.34 -4.77
CA LEU A 39 -8.70 -5.76 -4.90
C LEU A 39 -9.79 -6.82 -5.14
N GLY A 40 -9.46 -7.91 -5.86
CA GLY A 40 -10.34 -9.05 -6.03
C GLY A 40 -10.70 -9.74 -4.70
N LEU A 41 -9.72 -9.92 -3.81
CA LEU A 41 -9.94 -10.45 -2.47
C LEU A 41 -10.75 -9.49 -1.59
N ILE A 42 -10.50 -8.18 -1.68
CA ILE A 42 -11.32 -7.16 -1.00
C ILE A 42 -12.77 -7.21 -1.51
N LYS A 43 -12.97 -7.34 -2.83
CA LYS A 43 -14.29 -7.45 -3.46
C LYS A 43 -15.07 -8.69 -3.00
N GLN A 44 -14.40 -9.79 -2.64
CA GLN A 44 -15.08 -10.95 -2.05
C GLN A 44 -15.74 -10.61 -0.70
N ILE A 45 -15.14 -9.71 0.08
CA ILE A 45 -15.70 -9.20 1.34
C ILE A 45 -16.70 -8.07 1.08
N LEU A 46 -16.45 -7.26 0.05
CA LEU A 46 -17.24 -6.09 -0.35
C LEU A 46 -17.72 -6.22 -1.80
N PRO A 47 -18.81 -6.97 -2.08
CA PRO A 47 -19.22 -7.29 -3.46
C PRO A 47 -19.47 -6.07 -4.35
N GLU A 48 -19.94 -4.98 -3.75
CA GLU A 48 -20.23 -3.69 -4.40
C GLU A 48 -18.98 -2.86 -4.70
N LEU A 49 -17.77 -3.31 -4.33
CA LEU A 49 -16.52 -2.65 -4.69
C LEU A 49 -16.38 -2.63 -6.22
N VAL A 50 -16.26 -1.43 -6.79
CA VAL A 50 -16.02 -1.22 -8.22
C VAL A 50 -14.52 -1.12 -8.45
N ILE A 51 -13.97 -2.03 -9.25
CA ILE A 51 -12.57 -2.01 -9.68
C ILE A 51 -12.51 -1.28 -11.03
N ARG A 52 -11.60 -0.32 -11.13
CA ARG A 52 -11.39 0.49 -12.33
C ARG A 52 -9.95 0.34 -12.81
N GLU A 53 -9.80 0.41 -14.12
CA GLU A 53 -8.53 0.35 -14.82
C GLU A 53 -8.35 1.63 -15.61
N VAL A 54 -7.21 2.31 -15.43
CA VAL A 54 -6.87 3.54 -16.13
C VAL A 54 -5.68 3.26 -17.04
N PRO A 55 -5.79 3.41 -18.37
CA PRO A 55 -4.74 3.06 -19.30
C PRO A 55 -3.43 3.84 -19.05
N THR A 56 -2.29 3.17 -19.25
CA THR A 56 -0.98 3.82 -19.36
C THR A 56 -1.02 5.01 -20.31
N GLY A 57 -0.31 6.09 -19.97
CA GLY A 57 -0.29 7.32 -20.77
C GLY A 57 -1.45 8.26 -20.51
N THR A 58 -2.46 7.86 -19.72
CA THR A 58 -3.52 8.78 -19.29
C THR A 58 -2.92 9.91 -18.45
N VAL A 59 -3.24 11.15 -18.80
CA VAL A 59 -2.80 12.35 -18.07
C VAL A 59 -3.80 12.67 -16.96
N ALA A 60 -3.29 12.83 -15.74
CA ALA A 60 -4.05 13.20 -14.55
C ALA A 60 -3.35 14.38 -13.86
N PHE A 61 -3.89 15.58 -14.08
CA PHE A 61 -3.20 16.84 -13.74
C PHE A 61 -1.79 16.85 -14.38
N ASP A 62 -0.75 17.02 -13.56
CA ASP A 62 0.65 17.06 -14.00
C ASP A 62 1.33 15.68 -14.03
N TRP A 63 0.58 14.60 -13.82
CA TRP A 63 1.08 13.24 -13.81
C TRP A 63 0.58 12.44 -15.01
N THR A 64 1.33 11.40 -15.36
CA THR A 64 0.97 10.44 -16.39
C THR A 64 0.95 9.04 -15.79
N VAL A 65 -0.10 8.27 -16.07
CA VAL A 65 -0.19 6.87 -15.64
C VAL A 65 0.97 6.07 -16.25
N PRO A 66 1.80 5.38 -15.43
CA PRO A 66 3.00 4.71 -15.91
C PRO A 66 2.68 3.44 -16.71
N ASP A 67 3.71 2.87 -17.33
CA ASP A 67 3.67 1.49 -17.80
C ASP A 67 3.26 0.54 -16.66
N GLU A 68 2.58 -0.54 -17.00
CA GLU A 68 2.21 -1.58 -16.07
C GLU A 68 3.40 -2.51 -15.79
N TRP A 69 3.60 -2.85 -14.52
CA TRP A 69 4.65 -3.76 -14.08
C TRP A 69 4.09 -5.05 -13.51
N ASN A 70 4.62 -6.18 -13.99
CA ASN A 70 4.35 -7.50 -13.42
C ASN A 70 5.68 -8.24 -13.21
N ILE A 71 5.69 -9.27 -12.37
CA ILE A 71 6.86 -10.12 -12.11
C ILE A 71 6.42 -11.58 -11.92
N ARG A 72 7.17 -12.53 -12.48
CA ARG A 72 6.93 -13.97 -12.34
C ARG A 72 7.94 -14.62 -11.41
N THR A 73 9.22 -14.31 -11.62
CA THR A 73 10.32 -14.80 -10.78
C THR A 73 11.49 -13.82 -10.81
N ALA A 74 12.35 -13.89 -9.80
CA ALA A 74 13.63 -13.23 -9.82
C ALA A 74 14.58 -13.91 -8.83
N TYR A 75 15.86 -14.02 -9.19
CA TYR A 75 16.86 -14.62 -8.32
C TYR A 75 18.28 -14.18 -8.69
N ILE A 76 19.18 -14.38 -7.72
CA ILE A 76 20.64 -14.32 -7.92
C ILE A 76 21.20 -15.69 -7.56
N GLU A 77 21.87 -16.32 -8.52
CA GLU A 77 22.67 -17.54 -8.34
C GLU A 77 24.16 -17.17 -8.23
N ASP A 78 24.80 -17.71 -7.19
CA ASP A 78 26.23 -17.51 -6.92
C ASP A 78 27.13 -18.33 -7.87
N PRO A 79 28.46 -18.12 -7.87
CA PRO A 79 29.38 -18.87 -8.74
C PRO A 79 29.37 -20.39 -8.54
N GLY A 80 28.86 -20.86 -7.40
CA GLY A 80 28.66 -22.27 -7.09
C GLY A 80 27.33 -22.83 -7.59
N GLY A 81 26.50 -22.01 -8.25
CA GLY A 81 25.18 -22.38 -8.76
C GLY A 81 24.08 -22.38 -7.71
N ARG A 82 24.32 -21.80 -6.52
CA ARG A 82 23.32 -21.73 -5.46
C ARG A 82 22.57 -20.41 -5.51
N ARG A 83 21.24 -20.47 -5.42
CA ARG A 83 20.39 -19.28 -5.24
C ARG A 83 20.61 -18.67 -3.86
N ILE A 84 21.19 -17.48 -3.84
CA ILE A 84 21.45 -16.71 -2.61
C ILE A 84 20.38 -15.67 -2.33
N VAL A 85 19.66 -15.25 -3.37
CA VAL A 85 18.49 -14.37 -3.29
C VAL A 85 17.41 -14.96 -4.19
N ASP A 86 16.19 -15.14 -3.67
CA ASP A 86 15.07 -15.71 -4.43
C ASP A 86 13.76 -14.98 -4.08
N PHE A 87 13.12 -14.40 -5.10
CA PHE A 87 11.82 -13.74 -5.02
C PHE A 87 10.72 -14.65 -4.45
N ALA A 88 10.81 -15.96 -4.69
CA ALA A 88 9.87 -16.94 -4.15
C ALA A 88 9.92 -17.01 -2.61
N HIS A 89 11.05 -16.64 -1.98
CA HIS A 89 11.16 -16.56 -0.53
C HIS A 89 10.59 -15.26 0.02
N HIS A 90 10.92 -14.12 -0.60
CA HIS A 90 10.40 -12.82 -0.19
C HIS A 90 10.42 -11.81 -1.34
N ASN A 91 9.26 -11.22 -1.67
CA ASN A 91 9.17 -10.31 -2.81
C ASN A 91 9.89 -8.97 -2.64
N LEU A 92 10.20 -8.57 -1.39
CA LEU A 92 11.07 -7.42 -1.12
C LEU A 92 12.50 -7.60 -1.67
N HIS A 93 12.91 -8.81 -2.04
CA HIS A 93 14.21 -9.02 -2.66
C HIS A 93 14.38 -8.29 -3.99
N VAL A 94 13.30 -7.82 -4.64
CA VAL A 94 13.38 -7.12 -5.92
C VAL A 94 13.04 -5.65 -5.72
N VAL A 95 13.82 -4.76 -6.34
CA VAL A 95 13.47 -3.34 -6.42
C VAL A 95 12.16 -3.23 -7.22
N GLY A 96 11.10 -2.66 -6.61
CA GLY A 96 9.80 -2.52 -7.27
C GLY A 96 9.92 -1.76 -8.59
N TYR A 97 9.22 -2.23 -9.64
CA TYR A 97 9.33 -1.72 -11.01
C TYR A 97 10.64 -2.06 -11.77
N SER A 98 11.47 -2.99 -11.28
CA SER A 98 12.68 -3.43 -11.99
C SER A 98 12.39 -3.89 -13.43
N THR A 99 13.24 -3.48 -14.37
CA THR A 99 13.22 -3.99 -15.75
C THR A 99 13.62 -5.47 -15.81
N PRO A 100 13.15 -6.25 -16.80
CA PRO A 100 13.59 -7.63 -16.95
C PRO A 100 15.08 -7.71 -17.25
N VAL A 101 15.75 -8.67 -16.62
CA VAL A 101 17.17 -8.97 -16.86
C VAL A 101 17.41 -10.47 -16.85
N ASP A 102 18.34 -10.91 -17.69
CA ASP A 102 18.81 -12.29 -17.72
C ASP A 102 20.29 -12.27 -18.11
N VAL A 103 21.16 -12.04 -17.13
CA VAL A 103 22.58 -11.72 -17.34
C VAL A 103 23.48 -12.55 -16.44
N THR A 104 24.73 -12.72 -16.86
CA THR A 104 25.80 -13.25 -16.01
C THR A 104 26.86 -12.16 -15.90
N ILE A 105 27.07 -11.65 -14.68
CA ILE A 105 27.93 -10.49 -14.40
C ILE A 105 28.87 -10.80 -13.23
N ASP A 106 29.97 -10.07 -13.13
CA ASP A 106 30.88 -10.21 -12.00
C ASP A 106 30.33 -9.54 -10.73
N LEU A 107 30.99 -9.80 -9.59
CA LEU A 107 30.57 -9.22 -8.32
C LEU A 107 30.68 -7.68 -8.32
N GLU A 108 31.66 -7.08 -9.00
CA GLU A 108 31.85 -5.63 -8.98
C GLU A 108 30.68 -4.92 -9.65
N GLU A 109 30.24 -5.43 -10.80
CA GLU A 109 29.04 -4.96 -11.50
C GLU A 109 27.77 -5.25 -10.67
N LEU A 110 27.63 -6.48 -10.14
CA LEU A 110 26.47 -6.85 -9.33
C LEU A 110 26.28 -5.91 -8.13
N GLN A 111 27.36 -5.53 -7.44
CA GLN A 111 27.30 -4.66 -6.26
C GLN A 111 26.63 -3.31 -6.55
N GLN A 112 26.65 -2.81 -7.79
CA GLN A 112 26.01 -1.56 -8.18
C GLN A 112 24.47 -1.67 -8.20
N HIS A 113 23.94 -2.89 -8.34
CA HIS A 113 22.51 -3.21 -8.39
C HIS A 113 21.97 -3.79 -7.06
N LEU A 114 22.81 -3.84 -6.02
CA LEU A 114 22.42 -4.35 -4.70
C LEU A 114 22.09 -3.22 -3.73
N HIS A 115 20.98 -3.39 -3.01
CA HIS A 115 20.53 -2.49 -1.94
C HIS A 115 20.49 -3.22 -0.60
N SER A 116 21.08 -2.62 0.43
CA SER A 116 21.15 -3.16 1.80
C SER A 116 21.26 -2.02 2.80
N LEU A 117 20.94 -2.27 4.07
CA LEU A 117 21.03 -1.27 5.15
C LEU A 117 22.12 -1.67 6.16
N PRO A 118 23.28 -0.99 6.20
CA PRO A 118 24.35 -1.31 7.15
C PRO A 118 23.93 -1.17 8.62
N ASP A 119 23.06 -0.21 8.93
CA ASP A 119 22.51 0.03 10.27
C ASP A 119 21.47 -1.01 10.71
N LYS A 120 20.94 -1.79 9.77
CA LYS A 120 19.96 -2.87 9.99
C LYS A 120 20.37 -4.11 9.21
N PRO A 121 21.45 -4.80 9.61
CA PRO A 121 22.16 -5.71 8.73
C PRO A 121 21.40 -7.01 8.42
N ASP A 122 20.34 -7.30 9.17
CA ASP A 122 19.50 -8.49 9.02
C ASP A 122 18.19 -8.24 8.26
N VAL A 123 17.89 -7.00 7.84
CA VAL A 123 16.62 -6.66 7.16
C VAL A 123 16.79 -6.58 5.65
N ILE A 124 15.73 -6.95 4.91
CA ILE A 124 15.63 -6.69 3.47
C ILE A 124 14.99 -5.29 3.29
N PRO A 125 15.70 -4.30 2.72
CA PRO A 125 15.09 -3.00 2.48
C PRO A 125 14.01 -3.08 1.40
N TYR A 126 13.00 -2.21 1.50
CA TYR A 126 12.06 -1.98 0.41
C TYR A 126 12.54 -0.79 -0.42
N VAL A 127 12.80 -1.04 -1.71
CA VAL A 127 13.28 -0.04 -2.68
C VAL A 127 12.43 -0.11 -3.93
N THR A 128 12.21 1.03 -4.59
CA THR A 128 11.35 1.14 -5.77
C THR A 128 11.99 2.05 -6.82
N SER A 129 11.75 1.78 -8.11
CA SER A 129 12.21 2.61 -9.22
C SER A 129 11.07 2.94 -10.19
N TYR A 130 9.99 3.54 -9.69
CA TYR A 130 8.75 3.74 -10.44
C TYR A 130 8.88 4.62 -11.69
N TYR A 131 9.69 5.68 -11.61
CA TYR A 131 9.75 6.73 -12.64
C TYR A 131 11.11 6.82 -13.34
N LYS A 132 12.02 5.91 -13.01
CA LYS A 132 13.33 5.76 -13.67
C LYS A 132 13.50 4.28 -13.97
N ARG A 133 13.65 3.93 -15.25
CA ARG A 133 13.93 2.53 -15.62
C ARG A 133 15.29 2.13 -15.06
N ASP A 134 15.27 1.12 -14.20
CA ASP A 134 16.42 0.57 -13.50
C ASP A 134 16.07 -0.86 -13.08
N TRP A 135 17.02 -1.59 -12.53
CA TRP A 135 16.79 -2.89 -11.90
C TRP A 135 17.73 -3.11 -10.73
N GLY A 136 17.28 -3.90 -9.77
CA GLY A 136 18.12 -4.24 -8.62
C GLY A 136 17.50 -5.24 -7.67
N PHE A 137 18.34 -5.71 -6.74
CA PHE A 137 17.96 -6.62 -5.67
C PHE A 137 18.21 -6.00 -4.30
N CYS A 138 17.32 -6.31 -3.36
CA CYS A 138 17.47 -5.97 -1.96
C CYS A 138 17.81 -7.24 -1.16
N LEU A 139 18.74 -7.13 -0.21
CA LEU A 139 19.18 -8.24 0.62
C LEU A 139 19.69 -7.76 1.98
N PRO A 140 19.71 -8.64 3.00
CA PRO A 140 20.36 -8.32 4.26
C PRO A 140 21.82 -7.92 4.02
N HIS A 141 22.28 -6.89 4.73
CA HIS A 141 23.65 -6.40 4.59
C HIS A 141 24.69 -7.50 4.90
N ARG A 142 24.43 -8.34 5.90
CA ARG A 142 25.31 -9.48 6.22
C ARG A 142 25.51 -10.42 5.05
N LEU A 143 24.45 -10.70 4.27
CA LEU A 143 24.57 -11.54 3.08
C LEU A 143 25.43 -10.86 2.02
N ARG A 144 25.20 -9.56 1.79
CA ARG A 144 25.97 -8.75 0.83
C ARG A 144 27.47 -8.74 1.12
N GLU A 145 27.86 -8.69 2.39
CA GLU A 145 29.28 -8.69 2.82
C GLU A 145 29.96 -10.04 2.61
N THR A 146 29.20 -11.14 2.49
CA THR A 146 29.74 -12.50 2.32
C THR A 146 29.87 -12.94 0.86
N LEU A 147 29.48 -12.09 -0.10
CA LEU A 147 29.53 -12.42 -1.52
C LEU A 147 30.99 -12.59 -1.98
N ALA A 148 31.28 -13.76 -2.56
CA ALA A 148 32.61 -14.07 -3.08
C ALA A 148 32.78 -13.53 -4.50
N ALA A 149 34.02 -13.22 -4.89
CA ALA A 149 34.34 -12.88 -6.26
C ALA A 149 33.98 -14.05 -7.20
N GLY A 150 33.47 -13.73 -8.38
CA GLY A 150 33.07 -14.71 -9.39
C GLY A 150 31.92 -14.20 -10.25
N GLN A 151 31.37 -15.10 -11.05
CA GLN A 151 30.26 -14.81 -11.98
C GLN A 151 28.93 -15.18 -11.33
N TYR A 152 28.00 -14.24 -11.34
CA TYR A 152 26.66 -14.40 -10.78
C TYR A 152 25.64 -14.42 -11.91
N LYS A 153 24.72 -15.39 -11.86
CA LYS A 153 23.58 -15.42 -12.76
C LYS A 153 22.44 -14.63 -12.11
N VAL A 154 21.99 -13.58 -12.79
CA VAL A 154 20.96 -12.67 -12.30
C VAL A 154 19.78 -12.71 -13.24
N VAL A 155 18.61 -13.03 -12.68
CA VAL A 155 17.37 -13.14 -13.44
C VAL A 155 16.28 -12.32 -12.77
N ILE A 156 15.63 -11.46 -13.54
CA ILE A 156 14.35 -10.82 -13.21
C ILE A 156 13.43 -11.07 -14.38
N ASP A 157 12.48 -11.99 -14.21
CA ASP A 157 11.44 -12.27 -15.20
C ASP A 157 10.23 -11.37 -14.94
N ALA A 158 10.27 -10.19 -15.56
CA ALA A 158 9.29 -9.14 -15.38
C ALA A 158 8.82 -8.55 -16.73
N ASP A 159 7.69 -7.86 -16.68
CA ASP A 159 7.16 -7.07 -17.77
C ASP A 159 7.09 -5.63 -17.28
N LEU A 160 7.54 -4.69 -18.11
CA LEU A 160 7.29 -3.26 -17.93
C LEU A 160 6.85 -2.69 -19.28
N LYS A 161 5.54 -2.61 -19.49
CA LYS A 161 4.94 -2.30 -20.80
C LYS A 161 3.58 -1.61 -20.64
N PRO A 162 3.00 -1.01 -21.69
CA PRO A 162 1.68 -0.41 -21.60
C PRO A 162 0.62 -1.39 -21.08
N GLY A 163 -0.18 -0.92 -20.13
CA GLY A 163 -1.25 -1.67 -19.48
C GLY A 163 -2.19 -0.70 -18.78
N SER A 164 -2.46 -0.93 -17.49
CA SER A 164 -3.29 -0.02 -16.70
C SER A 164 -2.87 0.10 -15.23
N LEU A 165 -3.23 1.25 -14.66
CA LEU A 165 -3.30 1.44 -13.21
C LEU A 165 -4.67 1.01 -12.72
N THR A 166 -4.66 0.09 -11.75
CA THR A 166 -5.87 -0.44 -11.13
C THR A 166 -6.16 0.26 -9.81
N TYR A 167 -7.42 0.65 -9.58
CA TYR A 167 -7.88 1.10 -8.26
C TYR A 167 -9.30 0.60 -7.95
N GLY A 168 -9.65 0.57 -6.67
CA GLY A 168 -10.99 0.19 -6.19
C GLY A 168 -11.71 1.37 -5.53
N GLU A 169 -13.01 1.50 -5.78
CA GLU A 169 -13.89 2.40 -5.04
C GLU A 169 -15.15 1.67 -4.57
N LEU A 170 -15.62 2.01 -3.37
CA LEU A 170 -16.92 1.57 -2.86
C LEU A 170 -17.68 2.79 -2.35
N LEU A 171 -18.91 2.94 -2.84
CA LEU A 171 -19.84 3.96 -2.36
C LEU A 171 -20.97 3.26 -1.59
N ILE A 172 -21.17 3.66 -0.34
CA ILE A 172 -22.20 3.12 0.54
C ILE A 172 -23.22 4.22 0.83
N PRO A 173 -24.40 4.22 0.18
CA PRO A 173 -25.38 5.29 0.31
C PRO A 173 -25.90 5.49 1.74
N GLY A 174 -26.03 6.75 2.14
CA GLY A 174 -26.75 7.18 3.34
C GLY A 174 -28.05 7.91 3.01
N LYS A 175 -28.66 8.53 4.03
CA LYS A 175 -29.83 9.42 3.86
C LYS A 175 -29.47 10.75 3.17
N SER A 176 -28.22 11.19 3.31
CA SER A 176 -27.67 12.40 2.73
C SER A 176 -26.65 12.09 1.64
N ASN A 177 -26.57 12.98 0.66
CA ASN A 177 -25.52 12.97 -0.37
C ASN A 177 -24.21 13.61 0.11
N ASP A 178 -24.14 14.08 1.36
CA ASP A 178 -22.88 14.47 1.99
C ASP A 178 -22.06 13.21 2.32
N GLU A 179 -20.76 13.25 2.01
CA GLU A 179 -19.86 12.10 2.03
C GLU A 179 -18.83 12.16 3.18
N VAL A 180 -18.53 11.00 3.76
CA VAL A 180 -17.32 10.74 4.54
C VAL A 180 -16.39 9.84 3.72
N LEU A 181 -15.18 10.31 3.45
CA LEU A 181 -14.17 9.62 2.66
C LEU A 181 -13.19 8.85 3.55
N PHE A 182 -12.93 7.59 3.21
CA PHE A 182 -11.81 6.81 3.71
C PHE A 182 -10.95 6.40 2.53
N SER A 183 -9.67 6.74 2.57
CA SER A 183 -8.68 6.39 1.55
C SER A 183 -7.58 5.54 2.15
N THR A 184 -7.07 4.59 1.41
CA THR A 184 -5.88 3.81 1.78
C THR A 184 -5.18 3.32 0.52
N TYR A 185 -3.93 2.89 0.65
CA TYR A 185 -3.13 2.52 -0.51
C TYR A 185 -2.75 1.05 -0.59
N VAL A 186 -2.75 0.54 -1.82
CA VAL A 186 -2.60 -0.90 -2.15
C VAL A 186 -1.37 -1.18 -3.02
N CYS A 187 -0.33 -0.35 -2.91
CA CYS A 187 0.88 -0.48 -3.73
C CYS A 187 2.06 -1.17 -3.03
N HIS A 188 2.06 -1.27 -1.70
CA HIS A 188 3.17 -1.86 -0.95
C HIS A 188 3.08 -3.40 -0.97
N PRO A 189 4.18 -4.14 -1.24
CA PRO A 189 4.20 -5.61 -1.35
C PRO A 189 4.12 -6.29 0.05
N SER A 190 4.94 -7.31 0.35
CA SER A 190 4.87 -8.07 1.61
C SER A 190 5.40 -7.31 2.83
N MET A 191 4.71 -6.24 3.20
CA MET A 191 4.92 -5.47 4.43
C MET A 191 3.59 -5.33 5.17
N ALA A 192 3.62 -5.52 6.48
CA ALA A 192 2.40 -5.62 7.29
C ALA A 192 1.83 -4.24 7.65
N ASN A 193 2.52 -3.47 8.49
CA ASN A 193 1.95 -2.21 8.99
C ASN A 193 1.83 -1.15 7.87
N ASN A 194 2.90 -0.92 7.11
CA ASN A 194 2.91 -0.11 5.89
C ASN A 194 3.02 -1.04 4.66
N GLU A 195 1.95 -1.41 3.94
CA GLU A 195 0.59 -0.88 4.04
C GLU A 195 -0.47 -1.97 3.86
N LEU A 196 -0.38 -3.08 4.59
CA LEU A 196 -1.50 -4.02 4.64
C LEU A 196 -2.52 -3.64 5.71
N SER A 197 -2.07 -2.99 6.79
CA SER A 197 -2.96 -2.60 7.89
C SER A 197 -4.08 -1.66 7.42
N GLY A 198 -3.79 -0.62 6.64
CA GLY A 198 -4.78 0.32 6.11
C GLY A 198 -5.85 -0.35 5.23
N PRO A 199 -5.50 -1.10 4.17
CA PRO A 199 -6.45 -1.82 3.33
C PRO A 199 -7.32 -2.80 4.10
N VAL A 200 -6.75 -3.52 5.07
CA VAL A 200 -7.50 -4.46 5.92
C VAL A 200 -8.50 -3.71 6.79
N ILE A 201 -8.06 -2.68 7.53
CA ILE A 201 -8.95 -1.86 8.38
C ILE A 201 -10.04 -1.18 7.54
N ALA A 202 -9.70 -0.60 6.39
CA ALA A 202 -10.66 0.03 5.49
C ALA A 202 -11.71 -0.97 4.99
N THR A 203 -11.29 -2.20 4.65
CA THR A 203 -12.20 -3.26 4.18
C THR A 203 -13.21 -3.64 5.25
N TYR A 204 -12.74 -3.88 6.47
CA TYR A 204 -13.61 -4.30 7.57
C TYR A 204 -14.44 -3.15 8.15
N LEU A 205 -13.91 -1.92 8.12
CA LEU A 205 -14.68 -0.71 8.44
C LEU A 205 -15.83 -0.52 7.44
N ALA A 206 -15.59 -0.71 6.15
CA ALA A 206 -16.65 -0.70 5.14
C ALA A 206 -17.67 -1.83 5.39
N LYS A 207 -17.21 -3.07 5.65
CA LYS A 207 -18.07 -4.23 5.98
C LYS A 207 -18.94 -3.97 7.22
N TRP A 208 -18.41 -3.28 8.22
CA TRP A 208 -19.17 -2.89 9.40
C TRP A 208 -20.17 -1.79 9.08
N ILE A 209 -19.73 -0.76 8.36
CA ILE A 209 -20.59 0.36 7.96
C ILE A 209 -21.81 -0.18 7.22
N THR A 210 -21.69 -1.08 6.23
CA THR A 210 -22.86 -1.60 5.48
C THR A 210 -24.01 -2.09 6.37
N LYS A 211 -23.72 -2.57 7.59
CA LYS A 211 -24.66 -3.10 8.57
C LYS A 211 -25.33 -2.08 9.50
N ILE A 212 -24.86 -0.82 9.52
CA ILE A 212 -25.42 0.21 10.41
C ILE A 212 -26.31 1.21 9.64
N ASN A 213 -27.28 1.76 10.36
CA ASN A 213 -28.04 2.92 9.89
C ASN A 213 -27.15 4.16 9.88
N ARG A 214 -27.08 4.83 8.73
CA ARG A 214 -26.15 5.95 8.50
C ARG A 214 -26.85 7.16 7.90
N ASN A 215 -26.44 8.37 8.32
CA ASN A 215 -26.91 9.60 7.70
C ASN A 215 -26.09 9.96 6.47
N TYR A 216 -24.76 10.04 6.61
CA TYR A 216 -23.84 10.34 5.50
C TYR A 216 -23.70 9.15 4.55
N THR A 217 -23.38 9.47 3.30
CA THR A 217 -22.85 8.50 2.34
C THR A 217 -21.38 8.25 2.66
N TYR A 218 -20.91 7.01 2.58
CA TYR A 218 -19.52 6.66 2.87
C TYR A 218 -18.81 6.20 1.61
N ARG A 219 -17.62 6.72 1.38
CA ARG A 219 -16.80 6.42 0.21
C ARG A 219 -15.48 5.82 0.67
N PHE A 220 -15.19 4.63 0.18
CA PHE A 220 -13.92 3.93 0.42
C PHE A 220 -13.12 3.88 -0.88
N VAL A 221 -11.86 4.25 -0.82
CA VAL A 221 -10.97 4.34 -1.98
C VAL A 221 -9.69 3.53 -1.67
N PHE A 222 -9.38 2.60 -2.56
CA PHE A 222 -8.21 1.72 -2.50
C PHE A 222 -7.35 1.98 -3.75
N VAL A 223 -6.28 2.73 -3.59
CA VAL A 223 -5.50 3.27 -4.73
C VAL A 223 -4.01 3.01 -4.55
N PRO A 224 -3.19 3.01 -5.61
CA PRO A 224 -1.76 3.18 -5.45
C PRO A 224 -1.45 4.55 -4.83
N GLU A 225 -0.59 4.60 -3.82
CA GLU A 225 -0.23 5.85 -3.15
C GLU A 225 0.26 6.90 -4.16
N THR A 226 -0.12 8.15 -3.95
CA THR A 226 0.19 9.30 -4.82
C THR A 226 -0.48 9.25 -6.17
N ILE A 227 0.04 8.46 -7.11
CA ILE A 227 -0.43 8.47 -8.51
C ILE A 227 -1.88 7.98 -8.62
N GLY A 228 -2.27 6.99 -7.83
CA GLY A 228 -3.65 6.51 -7.79
C GLY A 228 -4.61 7.55 -7.24
N THR A 229 -4.23 8.26 -6.18
CA THR A 229 -5.02 9.38 -5.64
C THR A 229 -5.10 10.54 -6.63
N VAL A 230 -4.00 10.88 -7.31
CA VAL A 230 -3.97 11.91 -8.35
C VAL A 230 -4.95 11.57 -9.49
N VAL A 231 -4.92 10.34 -9.99
CA VAL A 231 -5.86 9.82 -11.01
C VAL A 231 -7.30 9.81 -10.50
N TYR A 232 -7.50 9.44 -9.24
CA TYR A 232 -8.82 9.44 -8.62
C TYR A 232 -9.40 10.86 -8.53
N LEU A 233 -8.60 11.81 -8.06
CA LEU A 233 -8.97 13.22 -7.95
C LEU A 233 -9.19 13.85 -9.33
N SER A 234 -8.39 13.54 -10.35
CA SER A 234 -8.56 14.14 -11.69
C SER A 234 -9.94 13.81 -12.29
N ASN A 235 -10.51 12.66 -11.93
CA ASN A 235 -11.81 12.23 -12.40
C ASN A 235 -12.99 12.72 -11.54
N LEU A 236 -12.77 12.97 -10.24
CA LEU A 236 -13.85 13.22 -9.27
C LEU A 236 -13.73 14.53 -8.47
N LEU A 237 -12.76 15.41 -8.77
CA LEU A 237 -12.46 16.61 -7.98
C LEU A 237 -13.69 17.46 -7.66
N ASN A 238 -14.51 17.76 -8.67
CA ASN A 238 -15.70 18.61 -8.51
C ASN A 238 -16.76 17.96 -7.64
N HIS A 239 -16.92 16.64 -7.76
CA HIS A 239 -17.83 15.87 -6.91
C HIS A 239 -17.36 15.88 -5.46
N LEU A 240 -16.09 15.55 -5.23
CA LEU A 240 -15.53 15.47 -3.87
C LEU A 240 -15.57 16.83 -3.17
N LYS A 241 -15.22 17.92 -3.85
CA LYS A 241 -15.34 19.29 -3.30
C LYS A 241 -16.76 19.64 -2.88
N LYS A 242 -17.76 19.19 -3.65
CA LYS A 242 -19.17 19.47 -3.36
C LYS A 242 -19.71 18.62 -2.21
N HIS A 243 -19.31 17.35 -2.14
CA HIS A 243 -19.99 16.35 -1.31
C HIS A 243 -19.22 15.95 -0.05
N VAL A 244 -17.89 15.90 -0.07
CA VAL A 244 -17.10 15.42 1.08
C VAL A 244 -17.13 16.44 2.21
N ARG A 245 -17.41 15.97 3.43
CA ARG A 245 -17.43 16.78 4.67
C ARG A 245 -16.33 16.39 5.66
N ALA A 246 -15.86 15.15 5.57
CA ALA A 246 -14.76 14.62 6.37
C ALA A 246 -14.01 13.55 5.55
N GLY A 247 -12.71 13.44 5.78
CA GLY A 247 -11.86 12.47 5.09
C GLY A 247 -10.76 11.94 6.01
N PHE A 248 -10.41 10.66 5.85
CA PHE A 248 -9.31 10.02 6.58
C PHE A 248 -8.48 9.16 5.61
N VAL A 249 -7.15 9.30 5.68
CA VAL A 249 -6.21 8.35 5.09
C VAL A 249 -5.86 7.34 6.16
N LEU A 250 -6.07 6.05 5.88
CA LEU A 250 -5.80 4.95 6.79
C LEU A 250 -4.47 4.29 6.40
N THR A 251 -3.49 4.41 7.30
CA THR A 251 -2.14 3.85 7.15
C THR A 251 -1.57 3.47 8.52
N CYS A 252 -0.72 2.43 8.57
CA CYS A 252 0.01 2.02 9.77
C CYS A 252 -0.89 1.86 11.02
N CYS A 253 -2.00 1.14 10.88
CA CYS A 253 -3.03 0.98 11.90
C CYS A 253 -2.99 -0.40 12.60
N GLY A 254 -1.90 -1.17 12.47
CA GLY A 254 -1.86 -2.59 12.82
C GLY A 254 -0.82 -3.02 13.84
N ASP A 255 0.02 -2.12 14.35
CA ASP A 255 0.99 -2.43 15.40
C ASP A 255 0.47 -2.16 16.82
N GLU A 256 1.23 -2.59 17.83
CA GLU A 256 0.89 -2.41 19.26
C GLU A 256 1.27 -1.03 19.81
N GLY A 257 1.77 -0.13 18.96
CA GLY A 257 2.14 1.22 19.32
C GLY A 257 0.96 2.13 19.65
N ARG A 258 1.29 3.39 19.94
CA ARG A 258 0.29 4.41 20.25
C ARG A 258 -0.44 4.83 18.98
N PHE A 259 -1.72 5.15 19.12
CA PHE A 259 -2.48 5.78 18.04
C PHE A 259 -1.79 7.08 17.61
N SER A 260 -1.70 7.25 16.31
CA SER A 260 -1.12 8.44 15.68
C SER A 260 -2.21 9.18 14.93
N PHE A 261 -2.29 10.49 15.12
CA PHE A 261 -3.23 11.35 14.42
C PHE A 261 -2.50 12.48 13.73
N MET A 262 -2.71 12.61 12.43
CA MET A 262 -2.28 13.76 11.67
C MET A 262 -3.53 14.57 11.27
N PRO A 263 -3.64 15.82 11.75
CA PRO A 263 -4.76 16.66 11.39
C PRO A 263 -4.65 17.12 9.94
N SER A 264 -5.77 17.61 9.41
CA SER A 264 -5.81 18.30 8.13
C SER A 264 -4.86 19.52 8.10
N ARG A 265 -4.62 20.08 6.92
CA ARG A 265 -3.76 21.26 6.72
C ARG A 265 -4.10 22.45 7.62
N THR A 266 -5.38 22.67 7.92
CA THR A 266 -5.81 23.75 8.82
C THR A 266 -5.91 23.29 10.27
N GLY A 267 -6.02 21.98 10.50
CA GLY A 267 -6.21 21.36 11.81
C GLY A 267 -7.51 21.72 12.52
N GLN A 268 -8.45 22.38 11.84
CA GLN A 268 -9.70 22.90 12.41
C GLN A 268 -10.96 22.41 11.68
N THR A 269 -10.83 21.41 10.80
CA THR A 269 -11.96 20.83 10.08
C THR A 269 -12.87 20.05 11.01
N TYR A 270 -14.05 19.68 10.50
CA TYR A 270 -14.97 18.81 11.22
C TYR A 270 -14.32 17.47 11.59
N ALA A 271 -13.56 16.87 10.67
CA ALA A 271 -12.82 15.63 10.90
C ALA A 271 -11.82 15.78 12.06
N ASP A 272 -11.07 16.88 12.10
CA ASP A 272 -10.06 17.12 13.13
C ASP A 272 -10.68 17.20 14.54
N LYS A 273 -11.80 17.93 14.65
CA LYS A 273 -12.50 18.11 15.93
C LYS A 273 -13.08 16.80 16.43
N VAL A 274 -13.65 15.99 15.54
CA VAL A 274 -14.18 14.66 15.89
C VAL A 274 -13.06 13.71 16.27
N ALA A 275 -11.98 13.62 15.48
CA ALA A 275 -10.85 12.75 15.73
C ALA A 275 -10.22 13.02 17.10
N ARG A 276 -9.90 14.29 17.40
CA ARG A 276 -9.34 14.66 18.73
C ARG A 276 -10.27 14.30 19.88
N ARG A 277 -11.58 14.51 19.73
CA ARG A 277 -12.54 14.17 20.78
C ARG A 277 -12.59 12.66 21.02
N VAL A 278 -12.64 11.87 19.96
CA VAL A 278 -12.69 10.40 20.06
C VAL A 278 -11.38 9.86 20.62
N LEU A 279 -10.24 10.34 20.13
CA LEU A 279 -8.92 9.92 20.60
C LEU A 279 -8.70 10.30 22.07
N ALA A 280 -9.01 11.54 22.48
CA ALA A 280 -8.91 11.94 23.88
C ALA A 280 -9.76 11.06 24.83
N GLN A 281 -10.84 10.46 24.32
CA GLN A 281 -11.70 9.57 25.10
C GLN A 281 -11.23 8.11 25.09
N HIS A 282 -10.70 7.61 23.98
CA HIS A 282 -10.44 6.18 23.77
C HIS A 282 -8.95 5.80 23.72
N ALA A 283 -8.08 6.75 23.41
CA ALA A 283 -6.63 6.61 23.32
C ALA A 283 -5.97 7.92 23.80
N PRO A 284 -6.10 8.29 25.09
CA PRO A 284 -5.69 9.61 25.59
C PRO A 284 -4.18 9.89 25.45
N ASP A 285 -3.36 8.85 25.23
CA ASP A 285 -1.93 8.91 25.01
C ASP A 285 -1.53 8.98 23.52
N PHE A 286 -2.49 9.19 22.61
CA PHE A 286 -2.24 9.33 21.18
C PHE A 286 -1.22 10.44 20.87
N ILE A 287 -0.49 10.25 19.78
CA ILE A 287 0.48 11.23 19.28
C ILE A 287 -0.18 12.06 18.18
N GLU A 288 -0.29 13.37 18.39
CA GLU A 288 -0.67 14.30 17.32
C GLU A 288 0.58 14.77 16.57
N TYR A 289 0.62 14.54 15.26
CA TYR A 289 1.68 14.99 14.35
C TYR A 289 1.29 16.30 13.67
N SER A 290 2.27 17.00 13.11
CA SER A 290 2.01 18.16 12.24
C SER A 290 1.69 17.70 10.81
N PHE A 291 0.79 18.39 10.11
CA PHE A 291 0.58 18.20 8.66
C PHE A 291 1.87 18.46 7.84
N LEU A 292 2.86 19.15 8.41
CA LEU A 292 4.18 19.30 7.77
C LEU A 292 4.99 17.99 7.76
N GLN A 293 4.65 17.02 8.61
CA GLN A 293 5.24 15.69 8.68
C GLN A 293 4.48 14.66 7.82
N ARG A 294 3.53 15.12 7.00
CA ARG A 294 2.75 14.28 6.08
C ARG A 294 3.63 13.43 5.17
N GLY A 295 3.18 12.22 4.87
CA GLY A 295 3.93 11.21 4.14
C GLY A 295 3.15 10.54 3.02
N SER A 296 1.82 10.51 3.09
CA SER A 296 0.98 9.66 2.24
C SER A 296 0.08 10.45 1.27
N ASP A 297 -1.21 10.15 1.18
CA ASP A 297 -2.14 10.72 0.21
C ASP A 297 -2.81 12.02 0.68
N GLU A 298 -2.73 12.37 1.97
CA GLU A 298 -3.23 13.62 2.55
C GLU A 298 -2.56 14.88 1.97
N ARG A 299 -1.42 14.73 1.28
CA ARG A 299 -0.80 15.82 0.50
C ARG A 299 -1.54 16.10 -0.81
N GLN A 300 -2.28 15.13 -1.34
CA GLN A 300 -3.03 15.24 -2.60
C GLN A 300 -4.45 15.76 -2.36
N TYR A 301 -5.10 15.26 -1.29
CA TYR A 301 -6.41 15.73 -0.82
C TYR A 301 -6.37 17.18 -0.29
#